data_AF-A0A7I4Z5A9-F1
#
_entry.id   AF-A0A7I4Z5A9-F1
#
_cell.length_a   1.000
_cell.length_b   1.000
_cell.length_c   1.000
_cell.angle_alpha   90.00
_cell.angle_beta   90.00
_cell.angle_gamma   90.00
#
_symmetry.space_group_name_H-M   'P 1'
#
loop_
_entity.id
_entity.type
_entity.pdbx_description
1 polymer ?
#
loop_
_entity_poly.entity_id
_entity_poly.type
_entity_poly.pdbx_seq_one_letter_code
_entity_poly.pdbx_strand_id
1 'polypeptide(L)'
;MQLLFLLIAAVTPLHAIRCYSYYADTNEDKYPMKIWVDCPFDTQYCFKSYVEQKAFSTWLSTRSCGTPNLCREEGCKGTKTEKTCCCRGDLCNYSRGSTFITALIASTLFALKIT
;
A
#
# COMPACT_ATOMS: atom_id res chain seq x y z
N MET A 1 6.45 -34.75 -24.43
CA MET A 1 7.01 -33.94 -23.32
C MET A 1 6.56 -32.47 -23.34
N GLN A 2 5.38 -32.14 -23.91
CA GLN A 2 4.85 -30.76 -23.92
C GLN A 2 3.82 -30.48 -22.82
N LEU A 3 3.25 -31.52 -22.19
CA LEU A 3 2.29 -31.35 -21.10
C LEU A 3 2.93 -30.85 -19.78
N LEU A 4 4.23 -31.09 -19.57
CA LEU A 4 4.91 -30.74 -18.32
C LEU A 4 5.17 -29.24 -18.18
N PHE A 5 5.33 -28.51 -19.29
CA PHE A 5 5.57 -27.07 -19.29
C PHE A 5 4.32 -26.21 -19.00
N LEU A 6 3.11 -26.75 -19.22
CA LEU A 6 1.86 -26.03 -18.96
C LEU A 6 1.45 -26.04 -17.47
N LEU A 7 1.93 -27.00 -16.68
CA LEU A 7 1.62 -27.11 -15.25
C LEU A 7 2.42 -26.14 -14.37
N ILE A 8 3.57 -25.65 -14.84
CA ILE A 8 4.43 -24.74 -14.07
C ILE A 8 3.96 -23.27 -14.18
N ALA A 9 3.15 -22.92 -15.19
CA ALA A 9 2.67 -21.57 -15.42
C ALA A 9 1.47 -21.14 -14.55
N ALA A 10 0.86 -22.07 -13.80
CA ALA A 10 -0.35 -21.82 -13.02
C ALA A 10 -0.09 -21.49 -11.54
N VAL A 11 1.16 -21.48 -11.09
CA VAL A 11 1.51 -21.00 -9.75
C VAL A 11 1.87 -19.52 -9.87
N THR A 12 0.87 -18.67 -10.10
CA THR A 12 1.06 -17.25 -9.77
C THR A 12 1.24 -17.20 -8.26
N PRO A 13 2.37 -16.68 -7.74
CA PRO A 13 2.47 -16.53 -6.31
C PRO A 13 1.33 -15.59 -5.89
N LEU A 14 0.50 -16.04 -4.95
CA LEU A 14 -0.37 -15.15 -4.20
C LEU A 14 0.56 -14.23 -3.42
N HIS A 15 1.01 -13.16 -4.05
CA HIS A 15 1.93 -12.22 -3.43
C HIS A 15 1.13 -11.47 -2.36
N ALA A 16 1.42 -11.79 -1.10
CA ALA A 16 1.13 -10.89 -0.01
C ALA A 16 1.76 -9.54 -0.35
N ILE A 17 0.94 -8.48 -0.35
CA ILE A 17 1.48 -7.13 -0.55
C ILE A 17 2.33 -6.74 0.65
N ARG A 18 3.38 -5.98 0.43
CA ARG A 18 4.15 -5.37 1.52
C ARG A 18 3.64 -3.98 1.82
N CYS A 19 3.49 -3.64 3.08
CA CYS A 19 3.11 -2.28 3.49
C CYS A 19 4.07 -1.77 4.57
N TYR A 20 4.28 -0.45 4.61
CA TYR A 20 4.90 0.16 5.79
C TYR A 20 4.00 -0.05 7.00
N SER A 21 4.60 -0.36 8.15
CA SER A 21 3.89 -0.57 9.42
C SER A 21 4.60 0.16 10.54
N TYR A 22 4.12 1.34 10.92
CA TYR A 22 4.73 2.11 11.99
C TYR A 22 3.77 3.17 12.53
N TYR A 23 4.13 3.71 13.68
CA TYR A 23 3.50 4.86 14.31
C TYR A 23 4.55 5.93 14.56
N ALA A 24 4.32 7.16 14.08
CA ALA A 24 5.24 8.28 14.23
C ALA A 24 4.50 9.50 14.80
N ASP A 25 5.12 10.17 15.75
CA ASP A 25 4.73 11.51 16.22
C ASP A 25 5.84 12.49 15.82
N THR A 26 5.49 13.68 15.33
CA THR A 26 6.49 14.72 15.00
C THR A 26 7.13 15.37 16.22
N ASN A 27 6.60 15.17 17.45
CA ASN A 27 7.25 15.64 18.68
C ASN A 27 8.42 14.76 19.12
N GLU A 28 8.43 13.49 18.74
CA GLU A 28 9.52 12.59 19.08
C GLU A 28 10.47 12.53 17.90
N ASP A 29 11.69 13.06 18.05
CA ASP A 29 12.81 12.90 17.10
C ASP A 29 13.17 11.42 16.80
N LYS A 30 12.45 10.47 17.41
CA LYS A 30 12.35 9.09 16.97
C LYS A 30 11.45 9.00 15.76
N TYR A 31 12.01 9.26 14.58
CA TYR A 31 11.49 8.62 13.38
C TYR A 31 11.47 7.10 13.66
N PRO A 32 10.30 6.45 13.75
CA PRO A 32 10.28 5.00 13.87
C PRO A 32 11.05 4.48 12.67
N MET A 33 12.01 3.59 12.92
CA MET A 33 12.70 2.91 11.84
C MET A 33 11.61 2.37 10.91
N LYS A 34 11.59 2.81 9.66
CA LYS A 34 10.50 2.49 8.74
C LYS A 34 10.55 1.00 8.47
N ILE A 35 9.81 0.22 9.25
CA ILE A 35 9.65 -1.21 9.04
C ILE A 35 8.51 -1.42 8.04
N TRP A 36 8.70 -2.41 7.19
CA TRP A 36 7.67 -2.93 6.30
C TRP A 36 7.37 -4.36 6.71
N VAL A 37 6.15 -4.79 6.42
CA VAL A 37 5.66 -6.13 6.75
C VAL A 37 4.98 -6.72 5.53
N ASP A 38 5.06 -8.04 5.38
CA ASP A 38 4.21 -8.79 4.46
C ASP A 38 2.80 -8.85 5.06
N CYS A 39 1.80 -8.38 4.32
CA CYS A 39 0.42 -8.36 4.79
C CYS A 39 -0.24 -9.74 4.67
N PRO A 40 -1.26 -10.02 5.50
CA PRO A 40 -2.10 -11.21 5.33
C PRO A 40 -2.65 -11.31 3.89
N PHE A 41 -2.81 -12.54 3.38
CA PHE A 41 -3.21 -12.79 1.99
C PHE A 41 -4.60 -12.24 1.62
N ASP A 42 -5.48 -12.05 2.61
CA ASP A 42 -6.81 -11.45 2.45
C ASP A 42 -6.76 -9.91 2.42
N THR A 43 -5.61 -9.31 2.70
CA THR A 43 -5.41 -7.87 2.68
C THR A 43 -4.82 -7.41 1.35
N GLN A 44 -5.59 -6.60 0.61
CA GLN A 44 -5.19 -6.07 -0.70
C GLN A 44 -4.81 -4.59 -0.67
N TYR A 45 -4.91 -3.94 0.49
CA TYR A 45 -4.65 -2.52 0.66
C TYR A 45 -3.52 -2.26 1.66
N CYS A 46 -2.79 -1.18 1.46
CA CYS A 46 -2.03 -0.54 2.51
C CYS A 46 -2.82 0.67 3.06
N PHE A 47 -2.72 0.86 4.36
CA PHE A 47 -3.37 1.95 5.09
C PHE A 47 -2.36 3.02 5.51
N LYS A 48 -2.79 4.28 5.46
CA LYS A 48 -2.11 5.40 6.13
C LYS A 48 -3.10 6.38 6.73
N SER A 49 -2.75 6.94 7.89
CA SER A 49 -3.48 8.08 8.46
C SER A 49 -2.54 9.17 8.95
N TYR A 50 -3.12 10.37 9.08
CA TYR A 50 -2.50 11.57 9.63
C TYR A 50 -3.53 12.27 10.51
N VAL A 51 -3.17 12.57 11.76
CA VAL A 51 -4.02 13.32 12.70
C VAL A 51 -3.21 14.41 13.36
N GLU A 52 -3.71 15.64 13.31
CA GLU A 52 -3.13 16.79 14.01
C GLU A 52 -3.52 16.76 15.49
N GLN A 53 -2.52 16.73 16.36
CA GLN A 53 -2.66 16.86 17.80
C GLN A 53 -2.67 18.34 18.17
N LYS A 54 -3.87 18.93 18.27
CA LYS A 54 -4.06 20.36 18.57
C LYS A 54 -3.36 20.86 19.84
N ALA A 55 -3.20 20.00 20.84
CA ALA A 55 -2.56 20.35 22.11
C ALA A 55 -1.07 20.68 21.97
N PHE A 56 -0.39 20.10 20.97
CA PHE A 56 1.06 20.22 20.80
C PHE A 56 1.48 20.66 19.38
N SER A 57 0.53 20.99 18.51
CA SER A 57 0.76 21.33 17.10
C SER A 57 1.57 20.26 16.35
N THR A 58 1.37 18.99 16.69
CA THR A 58 2.10 17.87 16.09
C THR A 58 1.23 16.93 15.30
N TRP A 59 1.87 16.07 14.51
CA TRP A 59 1.20 15.15 13.61
C TRP A 59 1.47 13.72 14.03
N LEU A 60 0.38 12.98 14.13
CA LEU A 60 0.39 11.55 14.29
C LEU A 60 0.26 10.87 12.94
N SER A 61 1.25 10.08 12.55
CA SER A 61 1.17 9.28 11.33
C SER A 61 1.19 7.79 11.65
N THR A 62 0.16 7.10 11.20
CA THR A 62 0.06 5.64 11.31
C THR A 62 0.13 5.01 9.92
N ARG A 63 0.83 3.88 9.82
CA ARG A 63 0.89 3.02 8.64
C ARG A 63 0.65 1.58 9.05
N SER A 64 -0.07 0.84 8.22
CA SER A 64 -0.31 -0.60 8.41
C SER A 64 -0.77 -1.27 7.13
N CYS A 65 -0.94 -2.58 7.19
CA CYS A 65 -1.84 -3.30 6.28
C CYS A 65 -3.26 -2.77 6.43
N GLY A 66 -3.96 -2.60 5.31
CA GLY A 66 -5.33 -2.09 5.24
C GLY A 66 -6.34 -3.21 5.36
N THR A 67 -6.61 -3.62 6.60
CA THR A 67 -7.65 -4.62 6.90
C THR A 67 -9.02 -4.16 6.39
N PRO A 68 -9.99 -5.07 6.18
CA PRO A 68 -11.31 -4.71 5.65
C PRO A 68 -12.08 -3.65 6.46
N ASN A 69 -11.79 -3.55 7.77
CA ASN A 69 -12.36 -2.54 8.66
C ASN A 69 -11.76 -1.15 8.46
N LEU A 70 -10.52 -1.07 7.97
CA LEU A 70 -9.80 0.18 7.72
C LEU A 70 -9.94 0.62 6.25
N CYS A 71 -9.87 -0.33 5.32
CA CYS A 71 -9.85 -0.09 3.89
C CYS A 71 -10.91 -0.93 3.17
N ARG A 72 -11.91 -0.26 2.59
CA ARG A 72 -12.90 -0.87 1.70
C ARG A 72 -12.64 -0.52 0.23
N GLU A 73 -12.05 0.64 -0.02
CA GLU A 73 -11.76 1.20 -1.34
C GLU A 73 -10.47 2.03 -1.31
N GLU A 74 -9.87 2.25 -2.48
CA GLU A 74 -8.73 3.16 -2.61
C GLU A 74 -9.16 4.63 -2.46
N GLY A 75 -8.19 5.47 -2.13
CA GLY A 75 -8.38 6.91 -2.03
C GLY A 75 -8.20 7.43 -0.61
N CYS A 76 -8.41 8.74 -0.45
CA CYS A 76 -8.26 9.42 0.82
C CYS A 76 -9.58 10.04 1.27
N LYS A 77 -9.89 9.93 2.56
CA LYS A 77 -11.05 10.54 3.21
C LYS A 77 -10.61 11.35 4.43
N GLY A 78 -11.40 12.36 4.79
CA GLY A 78 -11.15 13.23 5.94
C GLY A 78 -10.89 14.69 5.58
N THR A 79 -10.39 15.45 6.55
CA THR A 79 -10.10 16.87 6.49
C THR A 79 -8.59 17.12 6.26
N LYS A 80 -8.16 18.39 6.37
CA LYS A 80 -6.74 18.74 6.35
C LYS A 80 -6.00 18.32 7.62
N THR A 81 -6.71 18.25 8.74
CA THR A 81 -6.15 17.96 10.08
C THR A 81 -6.30 16.50 10.46
N GLU A 82 -7.18 15.77 9.77
CA GLU A 82 -7.40 14.34 9.99
C GLU A 82 -7.67 13.69 8.64
N LYS A 83 -6.73 12.86 8.17
CA LYS A 83 -6.82 12.26 6.84
C LYS A 83 -6.41 10.80 6.88
N THR A 84 -7.23 9.97 6.27
CA THR A 84 -7.01 8.52 6.12
C THR A 84 -6.96 8.19 4.64
N CYS A 85 -6.01 7.36 4.22
CA CYS A 85 -5.90 6.89 2.85
C CYS A 85 -5.64 5.39 2.76
N CYS A 86 -6.22 4.78 1.74
CA CYS A 86 -6.00 3.40 1.34
C CYS A 86 -5.49 3.36 -0.10
N CYS A 87 -4.56 2.45 -0.38
CA CYS A 87 -3.99 2.25 -1.72
C CYS A 87 -3.68 0.77 -1.93
N ARG A 88 -3.60 0.32 -3.18
CA ARG A 88 -3.17 -1.04 -3.55
C ARG A 88 -1.75 -1.03 -4.10
N GLY A 89 -1.06 -2.15 -3.89
CA GLY A 89 0.30 -2.37 -4.39
C GLY A 89 1.37 -2.26 -3.31
N ASP A 90 2.54 -2.81 -3.63
CA ASP A 90 3.67 -2.89 -2.71
C ASP A 90 4.12 -1.50 -2.25
N LEU A 91 4.16 -1.34 -0.92
CA LEU A 91 4.66 -0.18 -0.18
C LEU A 91 3.99 1.14 -0.59
N CYS A 92 2.77 1.09 -1.15
CA CYS A 92 2.06 2.25 -1.68
C CYS A 92 1.69 3.29 -0.60
N ASN A 93 1.64 2.86 0.67
CA ASN A 93 1.39 3.73 1.80
C ASN A 93 2.66 4.49 2.22
N TYR A 94 3.53 4.90 1.30
CA TYR A 94 4.67 5.77 1.59
C TYR A 94 4.22 7.25 1.78
N SER A 95 5.06 8.05 2.46
CA SER A 95 4.78 9.43 2.86
C SER A 95 4.85 10.48 1.74
N ARG A 96 5.06 10.12 0.47
CA ARG A 96 4.93 11.10 -0.62
C ARG A 96 3.45 11.26 -0.94
N GLY A 97 2.99 12.51 -0.87
CA GLY A 97 1.62 12.90 -1.22
C GLY A 97 1.24 12.31 -2.56
N SER A 98 0.10 11.60 -2.56
CA SER A 98 -0.67 11.14 -3.72
C SER A 98 -0.01 11.37 -5.09
N THR A 99 0.62 10.34 -5.63
CA THR A 99 0.76 10.23 -7.08
C THR A 99 0.39 8.80 -7.44
N PHE A 100 -0.89 8.60 -7.78
CA PHE A 100 -1.37 7.40 -8.46
C PHE A 100 -0.71 7.37 -9.85
N ILE A 101 0.46 6.75 -9.96
CA ILE A 101 1.02 6.36 -11.26
C ILE A 101 1.45 4.91 -11.17
N THR A 102 0.49 4.01 -11.41
CA THR A 102 0.75 2.71 -12.02
C THR A 102 -0.49 2.27 -12.79
N ALA A 103 -0.90 3.09 -13.75
CA ALA A 103 -1.39 2.55 -15.02
C ALA A 103 -0.17 2.53 -15.95
N LEU A 104 -0.01 1.48 -16.77
CA LEU A 104 1.00 1.29 -17.84
C LEU A 104 2.09 0.23 -17.61
N ILE A 105 1.79 -1.00 -17.17
CA ILE A 105 2.62 -2.16 -17.58
C ILE A 105 1.81 -3.44 -17.83
N ALA A 106 0.58 -3.32 -18.35
CA ALA A 106 -0.20 -4.50 -18.78
C ALA A 106 -0.57 -4.48 -20.28
N SER A 107 -0.38 -3.36 -20.97
CA SER A 107 -0.77 -3.21 -22.38
C SER A 107 0.33 -3.54 -23.40
N THR A 108 1.59 -3.75 -22.98
CA THR A 108 2.69 -4.02 -23.94
C THR A 108 2.92 -5.50 -24.23
N LEU A 109 2.36 -6.44 -23.46
CA LEU A 109 2.53 -7.88 -23.72
C LEU A 109 1.49 -8.46 -24.71
N PHE A 110 0.39 -7.75 -24.99
CA PHE A 110 -0.57 -8.17 -26.03
C PHE A 110 -0.30 -7.57 -27.41
N ALA A 111 0.52 -6.50 -27.50
CA ALA A 111 0.85 -5.87 -28.79
C ALA A 111 1.97 -6.57 -29.56
N LEU A 112 2.80 -7.41 -28.92
CA LEU A 112 3.92 -8.08 -29.58
C LEU A 112 3.57 -9.44 -30.22
N LYS A 113 2.29 -9.83 -30.22
CA LYS A 113 1.82 -11.09 -30.81
C LYS A 113 0.80 -10.89 -31.92
N ILE A 114 0.90 -9.79 -32.66
CA ILE A 114 0.25 -9.60 -33.97
C ILE A 114 1.20 -8.77 -34.85
N THR A 115 2.33 -9.37 -35.26
CA THR A 115 2.97 -9.07 -36.55
C THR A 115 3.72 -10.32 -37.00
#